data_AF-A0A4Y2PE49-F1
#
_entry.id   AF-A0A4Y2PE49-F1
#
_cell.length_a   1.000
_cell.length_b   1.000
_cell.length_c   1.000
_cell.angle_alpha   90.00
_cell.angle_beta   90.00
_cell.angle_gamma   90.00
#
_symmetry.space_group_name_H-M   'P 1'
#
loop_
_entity.id
_entity.type
_entity.pdbx_description
1 polymer ?
#
loop_
_entity_poly.entity_id
_entity_poly.type
_entity_poly.pdbx_seq_one_letter_code
_entity_poly.pdbx_strand_id
1 'polypeptide(L)'
;MEAPGKQFLQLKRFRKIAVNWNMFQIEEFFHVKRCQFCQAFGHTRQNCKYNVRNCGICADHHSTSYCRINFQLCINCEESNRNSGTNHSIRHRATDLSCPCYKKEIKAYKKTRDYLGA
;
A
#
# COMPACT_ATOMS: atom_id res chain seq x y z
N MET A 1 -17.55 -10.15 -2.89
CA MET A 1 -18.48 -10.20 -1.75
C MET A 1 -17.71 -9.71 -0.53
N GLU A 2 -18.14 -8.60 0.08
CA GLU A 2 -17.61 -8.16 1.38
C GLU A 2 -18.30 -9.01 2.46
N ALA A 3 -17.52 -9.70 3.30
CA ALA A 3 -18.07 -10.52 4.39
C ALA A 3 -18.41 -9.62 5.60
N PRO A 4 -19.57 -9.80 6.25
CA PRO A 4 -19.89 -9.10 7.50
C PRO A 4 -18.80 -9.28 8.57
N GLY A 5 -18.59 -8.23 9.39
CA GLY A 5 -17.43 -8.14 10.30
C GLY A 5 -17.25 -9.33 11.25
N LYS A 6 -18.34 -9.97 11.71
CA LYS A 6 -18.27 -11.16 12.58
C LYS A 6 -17.68 -12.38 11.86
N GLN A 7 -18.05 -12.64 10.61
CA GLN A 7 -17.48 -13.74 9.83
C GLN A 7 -16.02 -13.45 9.46
N PHE A 8 -15.67 -12.18 9.20
CA PHE A 8 -14.29 -11.78 8.98
C PHE A 8 -13.38 -12.11 10.19
N LEU A 9 -13.84 -11.84 11.42
CA LEU A 9 -13.08 -12.16 12.63
C LEU A 9 -12.86 -13.67 12.80
N GLN A 10 -13.85 -14.50 12.44
CA GLN A 10 -13.71 -15.96 12.44
C GLN A 10 -12.69 -16.40 11.38
N LEU A 11 -12.82 -15.93 10.14
CA LEU A 11 -11.89 -16.24 9.04
C LEU A 11 -10.44 -15.82 9.35
N LYS A 12 -10.25 -14.67 10.01
CA LYS A 12 -8.94 -14.17 10.44
C LYS A 12 -8.25 -15.10 11.45
N ARG A 13 -9.01 -15.84 12.27
CA ARG A 13 -8.44 -16.85 13.19
C ARG A 13 -7.95 -18.09 12.46
N PHE A 14 -8.71 -18.58 11.49
CA PHE A 14 -8.38 -19.83 10.79
C PHE A 14 -7.14 -19.70 9.90
N ARG A 15 -6.83 -18.48 9.39
CA ARG A 15 -5.69 -18.15 8.50
C ARG A 15 -5.64 -18.93 7.18
N LYS A 16 -6.31 -20.07 7.08
CA LYS A 16 -6.45 -20.88 5.88
C LYS A 16 -7.87 -21.41 5.75
N ILE A 17 -8.35 -21.57 4.51
CA ILE A 17 -9.63 -22.22 4.19
C ILE A 17 -9.42 -23.35 3.19
N ALA A 18 -10.19 -24.42 3.36
CA ALA A 18 -10.22 -25.52 2.41
C ALA A 18 -11.29 -25.24 1.33
N VAL A 19 -10.89 -25.23 0.05
CA VAL A 19 -11.80 -25.12 -1.10
C VAL A 19 -11.42 -26.20 -2.10
N ASN A 20 -12.36 -27.07 -2.46
CA ASN A 20 -12.13 -28.19 -3.40
C ASN A 20 -10.85 -28.98 -3.11
N TRP A 21 -10.69 -29.46 -1.86
CA TRP A 21 -9.53 -30.23 -1.40
C TRP A 21 -8.19 -29.47 -1.40
N ASN A 22 -8.19 -28.16 -1.65
CA ASN A 22 -7.01 -27.30 -1.62
C ASN A 22 -7.05 -26.33 -0.44
N MET A 23 -5.90 -26.09 0.20
CA MET A 23 -5.78 -25.16 1.33
C MET A 23 -5.27 -23.80 0.85
N PHE A 24 -6.05 -22.75 1.07
CA PHE A 24 -5.69 -21.38 0.67
C PHE A 24 -5.41 -20.53 1.91
N GLN A 25 -4.37 -19.69 1.87
CA GLN A 25 -4.12 -18.69 2.90
C GLN A 25 -5.10 -17.53 2.76
N ILE A 26 -5.63 -17.08 3.90
CA ILE A 26 -6.47 -15.88 3.98
C ILE A 26 -5.57 -14.71 4.38
N GLU A 27 -5.54 -13.69 3.54
CA GLU A 27 -4.93 -12.40 3.85
C GLU A 27 -5.96 -11.27 3.76
N GLU A 28 -5.77 -10.26 4.60
CA GLU A 28 -6.61 -9.06 4.62
C GLU A 28 -6.19 -8.14 3.47
N PHE A 29 -7.09 -7.91 2.51
CA PHE A 29 -6.84 -7.01 1.40
C PHE A 29 -7.25 -5.57 1.75
N PHE A 30 -6.32 -4.62 1.61
CA PHE A 30 -6.59 -3.20 1.83
C PHE A 30 -6.75 -2.49 0.50
N HIS A 31 -7.89 -1.83 0.29
CA HIS A 31 -8.15 -1.01 -0.90
C HIS A 31 -7.43 0.36 -0.84
N VAL A 32 -6.16 0.37 -0.45
CA VAL A 32 -5.29 1.55 -0.46
C VAL A 32 -4.82 1.79 -1.89
N LYS A 33 -5.36 2.82 -2.53
CA LYS A 33 -5.01 3.19 -3.91
C LYS A 33 -3.66 3.87 -3.92
N ARG A 34 -2.75 3.36 -4.76
CA ARG A 34 -1.46 3.98 -5.04
C ARG A 34 -1.41 4.39 -6.51
N CYS A 35 -1.12 5.65 -6.76
CA CYS A 35 -1.04 6.19 -8.10
C CYS A 35 0.16 5.59 -8.83
N GLN A 36 -0.06 4.92 -9.97
CA GLN A 36 1.02 4.32 -10.76
C GLN A 36 1.89 5.36 -11.50
N PHE A 37 1.53 6.65 -11.43
CA PHE A 37 2.26 7.76 -12.04
C PHE A 37 3.17 8.46 -11.01
N CYS A 38 2.63 9.05 -9.95
CA CYS A 38 3.46 9.74 -8.95
C CYS A 38 3.84 8.88 -7.73
N GLN A 39 3.33 7.64 -7.62
CA GLN A 39 3.49 6.72 -6.48
C GLN A 39 2.82 7.13 -5.16
N ALA A 40 2.21 8.32 -5.09
CA ALA A 40 1.45 8.76 -3.92
C ALA A 40 0.14 7.99 -3.73
N PHE A 41 -0.39 8.03 -2.51
CA PHE A 41 -1.60 7.32 -2.12
C PHE A 41 -2.88 8.15 -2.33
N GLY A 42 -4.04 7.50 -2.24
CA GLY A 42 -5.37 8.14 -2.23
C GLY A 42 -5.99 8.42 -3.59
N HIS A 43 -5.25 8.25 -4.69
CA HIS A 43 -5.76 8.50 -6.05
C HIS A 43 -5.21 7.51 -7.08
N THR A 44 -5.88 7.45 -8.24
CA THR A 44 -5.46 6.69 -9.42
C THR A 44 -4.74 7.60 -10.41
N ARG A 45 -4.09 7.01 -11.42
CA ARG A 45 -3.42 7.79 -12.49
C ARG A 45 -4.34 8.79 -13.19
N GLN A 46 -5.60 8.42 -13.41
CA GLN A 46 -6.59 9.29 -14.08
C GLN A 46 -6.84 10.59 -13.30
N ASN A 47 -6.74 10.53 -11.96
CA ASN A 47 -6.97 11.67 -11.07
C ASN A 47 -5.66 12.26 -10.54
N CYS A 48 -4.53 11.98 -11.19
CA CYS A 48 -3.23 12.48 -10.76
C CYS A 48 -3.05 13.93 -11.18
N LYS A 49 -2.71 14.80 -10.22
CA LYS A 49 -2.45 16.22 -10.44
C LYS A 49 -0.96 16.53 -10.69
N TYR A 50 -0.09 15.54 -10.57
CA TYR A 50 1.33 15.71 -10.80
C TYR A 50 1.63 15.61 -12.30
N ASN A 51 2.47 16.51 -12.80
CA ASN A 51 2.90 16.52 -14.20
C ASN A 51 4.16 15.66 -14.43
N VAL A 52 4.88 15.31 -13.36
CA VAL A 52 6.10 14.51 -13.41
C VAL A 52 5.85 13.15 -12.77
N ARG A 53 6.26 12.08 -13.47
CA ARG A 53 6.19 10.71 -12.97
C ARG A 53 7.32 10.48 -11.97
N ASN A 54 7.06 9.67 -10.94
CA ASN A 54 8.10 9.17 -10.05
C ASN A 54 8.25 7.65 -10.22
N CYS A 55 9.50 7.20 -10.25
CA CYS A 55 9.86 5.80 -10.31
C CYS A 55 9.53 5.12 -8.98
N GLY A 56 8.79 4.01 -9.05
CA GLY A 56 8.44 3.21 -7.87
C GLY A 56 9.62 2.46 -7.25
N ILE A 57 10.79 2.43 -7.90
CA ILE A 57 12.00 1.75 -7.44
C ILE A 57 12.99 2.74 -6.82
N CYS A 58 13.32 3.83 -7.51
CA CYS A 58 14.42 4.73 -7.11
C CYS A 58 13.99 6.19 -6.91
N ALA A 59 12.69 6.47 -6.83
CA ALA A 59 12.11 7.80 -6.62
C ALA A 59 12.33 8.86 -7.71
N ASP A 60 13.23 8.62 -8.67
CA ASP A 60 13.58 9.54 -9.76
C ASP A 60 12.51 9.67 -10.88
N HIS A 61 12.66 10.66 -11.76
CA HIS A 61 11.65 11.09 -12.72
C HIS A 61 11.63 10.28 -14.04
N HIS A 62 11.28 9.00 -13.93
CA HIS A 62 11.13 8.12 -15.09
C HIS A 62 10.12 6.99 -14.85
N SER A 63 9.81 6.23 -15.91
CA SER A 63 8.95 5.05 -15.77
C SER A 63 9.63 3.94 -15.01
N THR A 64 8.98 3.39 -13.98
CA THR A 64 9.48 2.23 -13.23
C THR A 64 9.89 1.06 -14.14
N SER A 65 9.20 0.88 -15.28
CA SER A 65 9.53 -0.16 -16.28
C SER A 65 10.91 0.00 -16.94
N TYR A 66 11.45 1.22 -16.97
CA TYR A 66 12.75 1.55 -17.57
C TYR A 66 13.81 1.87 -16.52
N CYS A 67 13.53 1.63 -15.24
CA CYS A 67 14.50 1.86 -14.16
C CYS A 67 15.67 0.87 -14.28
N ARG A 68 16.89 1.40 -14.37
CA ARG A 68 18.15 0.62 -14.43
C ARG A 68 18.98 0.76 -13.16
N ILE A 69 18.41 1.36 -12.13
CA ILE A 69 19.09 1.67 -10.88
C ILE A 69 19.09 0.44 -9.97
N ASN A 70 20.24 0.13 -9.39
CA ASN A 70 20.44 -1.04 -8.52
C ASN A 70 20.12 -0.79 -7.04
N PHE A 71 19.82 0.44 -6.66
CA PHE A 71 19.36 0.80 -5.33
C PHE A 71 17.85 1.10 -5.31
N GLN A 72 17.28 1.15 -4.11
CA GLN A 72 15.85 1.38 -3.91
C GLN A 72 15.63 2.60 -3.02
N LEU A 73 14.75 3.49 -3.44
CA LEU A 73 14.32 4.68 -2.71
C LEU A 73 12.80 4.83 -2.79
N CYS A 74 12.19 5.12 -1.64
CA CYS A 74 10.77 5.29 -1.50
C CYS A 74 10.43 6.79 -1.50
N ILE A 75 9.89 7.28 -2.61
CA ILE A 75 9.46 8.67 -2.76
C ILE A 75 8.49 9.11 -1.65
N ASN A 76 7.55 8.24 -1.25
CA ASN A 76 6.58 8.59 -0.20
C ASN A 76 7.25 8.82 1.16
N CYS A 77 8.27 8.02 1.50
CA CYS A 77 9.01 8.18 2.75
C CYS A 77 9.95 9.38 2.70
N GLU A 78 10.58 9.62 1.55
CA GLU A 78 11.40 10.81 1.33
C GLU A 78 10.57 12.10 1.47
N GLU A 79 9.41 12.17 0.80
CA GLU A 79 8.50 13.30 0.91
C GLU A 79 7.95 13.48 2.32
N SER A 80 7.62 12.38 3.01
CA SER A 80 7.20 12.42 4.41
C SER A 80 8.29 13.00 5.32
N ASN A 81 9.55 12.59 5.13
CA ASN A 81 10.66 13.12 5.91
C ASN A 81 10.88 14.61 5.62
N ARG A 82 10.84 15.01 4.35
CA ARG A 82 11.02 16.41 3.92
C ARG A 82 9.89 17.33 4.39
N ASN A 83 8.64 16.90 4.23
CA ASN A 83 7.47 17.76 4.39
C ASN A 83 6.85 17.68 5.80
N SER A 84 7.07 16.58 6.51
CA SER A 84 6.45 16.31 7.82
C SER A 84 7.47 16.03 8.93
N GLY A 85 8.77 16.14 8.65
CA GLY A 85 9.82 15.94 9.65
C GLY A 85 9.88 14.51 10.20
N THR A 86 9.34 13.52 9.47
CA THR A 86 9.46 12.12 9.89
C THR A 86 10.90 11.62 9.72
N ASN A 87 11.23 10.51 10.40
CA ASN A 87 12.52 9.84 10.26
C ASN A 87 12.34 8.40 9.72
N HIS A 88 11.60 8.27 8.61
CA HIS A 88 11.37 6.99 7.96
C HIS A 88 12.61 6.54 7.18
N SER A 89 12.97 5.26 7.27
CA SER A 89 13.95 4.68 6.35
C SER A 89 13.42 4.84 4.92
N ILE A 90 14.22 5.42 4.03
CA ILE A 90 13.84 5.63 2.63
C ILE A 90 14.33 4.50 1.71
N ARG A 91 15.20 3.60 2.21
CA ARG A 91 15.90 2.57 1.41
C ARG A 91 15.02 1.34 1.12
N HIS A 92 13.92 1.54 0.41
CA HIS A 92 13.00 0.50 -0.03
C HIS A 92 12.17 1.00 -1.22
N ARG A 93 11.42 0.11 -1.89
CA ARG A 93 10.55 0.52 -3.02
C ARG A 93 9.26 1.18 -2.53
N ALA A 94 8.67 2.05 -3.35
CA ALA A 94 7.36 2.63 -3.06
C ALA A 94 6.21 1.60 -3.01
N THR A 95 6.45 0.35 -3.44
CA THR A 95 5.51 -0.79 -3.37
C THR A 95 5.68 -1.65 -2.11
N ASP A 96 6.69 -1.38 -1.28
CA ASP A 96 7.00 -2.22 -0.14
C ASP A 96 5.84 -2.23 0.88
N LEU A 97 5.36 -3.43 1.23
CA LEU A 97 4.29 -3.60 2.22
C LEU A 97 4.74 -3.22 3.64
N SER A 98 6.04 -3.21 3.90
CA SER A 98 6.64 -2.78 5.15
C SER A 98 6.76 -1.25 5.28
N CYS A 99 6.55 -0.51 4.18
CA CYS A 99 6.66 0.95 4.12
C CYS A 99 5.82 1.65 5.21
N PRO A 100 6.40 2.57 6.00
CA PRO A 100 5.67 3.26 7.06
C PRO A 100 4.56 4.15 6.52
N CYS A 101 4.75 4.81 5.37
CA CYS A 101 3.70 5.60 4.71
C CYS A 101 2.55 4.69 4.26
N TYR A 102 2.83 3.53 3.68
CA TYR A 102 1.79 2.57 3.32
C TYR A 102 1.03 2.04 4.55
N LYS A 103 1.75 1.71 5.63
CA LYS A 103 1.11 1.30 6.90
C LYS A 103 0.25 2.40 7.51
N LYS A 104 0.62 3.67 7.35
CA LYS A 104 -0.21 4.82 7.74
C LYS A 104 -1.52 4.84 6.97
N GLU A 105 -1.47 4.64 5.66
CA GLU A 105 -2.67 4.55 4.82
C GLU A 105 -3.54 3.33 5.16
N ILE A 106 -2.95 2.16 5.45
CA ILE A 106 -3.70 1.01 5.96
C ILE A 106 -4.42 1.35 7.26
N LYS A 107 -3.75 2.03 8.20
CA LYS A 107 -4.38 2.45 9.46
C LYS A 107 -5.54 3.41 9.22
N ALA A 108 -5.37 4.37 8.32
CA ALA A 108 -6.44 5.29 7.93
C ALA A 108 -7.61 4.54 7.27
N TYR A 109 -7.32 3.66 6.33
CA TYR A 109 -8.31 2.79 5.68
C TYR A 109 -9.08 1.96 6.70
N LYS A 110 -8.40 1.37 7.69
CA LYS A 110 -9.05 0.56 8.72
C LYS A 110 -10.03 1.36 9.58
N LYS A 111 -9.76 2.65 9.84
CA LYS A 111 -10.68 3.53 10.58
C LYS A 111 -11.97 3.83 9.82
N THR A 112 -11.95 3.76 8.48
CA THR A 112 -13.15 3.98 7.64
C THR A 112 -14.06 2.76 7.55
N ARG A 113 -13.71 1.64 8.18
CA ARG A 113 -14.46 0.38 8.11
C ARG A 113 -14.89 -0.02 9.51
N ASP A 114 -16.14 -0.45 9.64
CA ASP A 114 -16.69 -0.98 10.88
C ASP A 114 -16.18 -2.41 11.13
N TYR A 115 -14.98 -2.53 11.71
CA TYR A 115 -14.49 -3.82 12.22
C TYR A 115 -15.15 -4.23 13.54
N LEU A 116 -15.72 -3.25 14.24
CA LEU A 116 -16.43 -3.42 15.50
C LEU A 116 -17.90 -3.20 15.14
N GLY A 117 -18.65 -4.28 14.92
CA GLY A 117 -20.06 -4.17 14.58
C GLY A 117 -20.80 -3.30 15.60
N ALA A 118 -21.42 -2.23 15.13
CA ALA A 118 -22.64 -1.72 15.74
C ALA A 118 -23.78 -2.71 15.44
#